data_AF-A0A914DDU8-F1
#
_entry.id   AF-A0A914DDU8-F1
#
_cell.length_a   1.000
_cell.length_b   1.000
_cell.length_c   1.000
_cell.angle_alpha   90.00
_cell.angle_beta   90.00
_cell.angle_gamma   90.00
#
_symmetry.space_group_name_H-M   'P 1'
#
loop_
_entity.id
_entity.type
_entity.pdbx_description
1 polymer ?
#
loop_
_entity_poly.entity_id
_entity_poly.type
_entity_poly.pdbx_seq_one_letter_code
_entity_poly.pdbx_strand_id
1 'polypeptide(L)'
;MTHLHEEPNDYVGVFLREMEKRDKEKNGEHFYTMPQLVNMCFDLWMSGQETTNNTISWGVIHLMLAQSAQARLQAELDSVIGSNRMIVMEDRPSLPYTCAVVNEIQRMANIFFFVLKTATKDGEIRGHKIKKGTAVVPMIYLVLDDETCTWTVDRSLVRVRVPVGYEKGGGVIVITYFEEED
;
A
#
# COMPACT_ATOMS: atom_id res chain seq x y z
N MET A 1 -8.91 -27.75 -17.67
CA MET A 1 -8.96 -28.97 -16.84
C MET A 1 -7.79 -28.84 -15.88
N THR A 2 -8.03 -28.35 -14.67
CA THR A 2 -6.96 -28.08 -13.70
C THR A 2 -6.41 -29.40 -13.18
N HIS A 3 -5.11 -29.59 -13.31
CA HIS A 3 -4.40 -30.78 -12.85
C HIS A 3 -4.38 -30.80 -11.32
N LEU A 4 -5.43 -31.34 -10.69
CA LEU A 4 -5.57 -31.46 -9.23
C LEU A 4 -4.45 -32.29 -8.54
N HIS A 5 -3.57 -32.91 -9.33
CA HIS A 5 -2.49 -33.79 -8.86
C HIS A 5 -1.08 -33.18 -9.01
N GLU A 6 -0.95 -32.00 -9.60
CA GLU A 6 0.31 -31.26 -9.64
C GLU A 6 0.39 -30.26 -8.48
N GLU A 7 1.60 -29.85 -8.07
CA GLU A 7 1.72 -28.75 -7.12
C GLU A 7 1.04 -27.50 -7.69
N PRO A 8 0.07 -26.91 -6.98
CA PRO A 8 -0.65 -25.75 -7.50
C PRO A 8 0.29 -24.55 -7.62
N ASN A 9 0.35 -23.98 -8.81
CA ASN A 9 1.24 -22.86 -9.16
C ASN A 9 0.56 -21.48 -9.10
N ASP A 10 -0.71 -21.43 -8.72
CA ASP A 10 -1.48 -20.19 -8.63
C ASP A 10 -2.42 -20.20 -7.41
N TYR A 11 -2.97 -19.03 -7.10
CA TYR A 11 -3.89 -18.83 -5.98
C TYR A 11 -5.14 -19.74 -6.07
N VAL A 12 -5.68 -19.94 -7.27
CA VAL A 12 -6.90 -20.73 -7.49
C VAL A 12 -6.64 -22.20 -7.17
N GLY A 13 -5.54 -22.76 -7.69
CA GLY A 13 -5.13 -24.13 -7.41
C GLY A 13 -4.87 -24.36 -5.92
N VAL A 14 -4.20 -23.41 -5.25
CA VAL A 14 -3.97 -23.50 -3.80
C VAL A 14 -5.29 -23.48 -3.02
N PHE A 15 -6.22 -22.59 -3.39
CA PHE A 15 -7.54 -22.50 -2.74
C PHE A 15 -8.35 -23.78 -2.93
N LEU A 16 -8.43 -24.31 -4.16
CA LEU A 16 -9.18 -25.53 -4.47
C LEU A 16 -8.61 -26.75 -3.72
N ARG A 17 -7.28 -26.85 -3.61
CA ARG A 17 -6.62 -27.91 -2.84
C ARG A 17 -6.94 -27.81 -1.35
N GLU A 18 -6.91 -26.61 -0.77
CA GLU A 18 -7.26 -26.43 0.64
C GLU A 18 -8.74 -26.72 0.88
N MET A 19 -9.63 -26.33 -0.04
CA MET A 19 -11.06 -26.67 -0.01
C MET A 19 -11.27 -28.20 0.03
N GLU A 20 -10.64 -28.95 -0.88
CA GLU A 20 -10.75 -30.42 -0.92
C GLU A 20 -10.20 -31.08 0.36
N LYS A 21 -9.07 -30.57 0.89
CA LYS A 21 -8.47 -31.08 2.12
C LYS A 21 -9.44 -30.93 3.31
N ARG A 22 -10.08 -29.75 3.45
CA ARG A 22 -11.01 -29.47 4.55
C ARG A 22 -12.31 -30.26 4.44
N ASP A 23 -12.81 -30.47 3.22
CA ASP A 23 -13.99 -31.33 3.00
C ASP A 23 -13.76 -32.78 3.45
N LYS A 24 -12.51 -33.27 3.37
CA LYS A 24 -12.13 -34.62 3.85
C LYS A 24 -12.00 -34.70 5.37
N GLU A 25 -11.70 -33.61 6.06
CA GLU A 25 -11.40 -33.59 7.51
C GLU A 25 -12.65 -33.74 8.42
N LYS A 26 -13.89 -33.75 7.88
CA LYS A 26 -15.20 -34.00 8.56
C LYS A 26 -15.50 -33.26 9.88
N ASN A 27 -14.60 -32.39 10.36
CA ASN A 27 -14.71 -31.61 11.60
C ASN A 27 -14.55 -30.09 11.38
N GLY A 28 -14.40 -29.64 10.14
CA GLY A 28 -14.20 -28.23 9.82
C GLY A 28 -15.51 -27.52 9.49
N GLU A 29 -15.75 -26.36 10.09
CA GLU A 29 -16.73 -25.40 9.59
C GLU A 29 -16.45 -25.13 8.08
N HIS A 30 -17.50 -25.08 7.25
CA HIS A 30 -17.39 -24.85 5.80
C HIS A 30 -16.94 -23.41 5.52
N PHE A 31 -15.63 -23.17 5.62
CA PHE A 31 -15.02 -21.85 5.41
C PHE A 31 -14.66 -21.55 3.96
N TYR A 32 -14.52 -22.57 3.11
CA TYR A 32 -14.09 -22.44 1.71
C TYR A 32 -15.23 -22.84 0.78
N THR A 33 -15.67 -21.90 -0.04
CA THR A 33 -16.76 -22.09 -1.01
C THR A 33 -16.38 -21.48 -2.35
N MET A 34 -16.96 -22.02 -3.43
CA MET A 34 -16.74 -21.47 -4.77
C MET A 34 -17.11 -19.98 -4.90
N PRO A 35 -18.22 -19.47 -4.31
CA PRO A 35 -18.50 -18.04 -4.33
C PRO A 35 -17.42 -17.19 -3.64
N GLN A 36 -16.85 -17.66 -2.53
CA GLN A 36 -15.73 -16.96 -1.89
C GLN A 36 -14.49 -16.93 -2.79
N LEU A 37 -14.16 -18.03 -3.47
CA LEU A 37 -13.05 -18.06 -4.43
C LEU A 37 -13.24 -17.01 -5.54
N VAL A 38 -14.44 -16.93 -6.12
CA VAL A 38 -14.76 -15.94 -7.16
C VAL A 38 -14.60 -14.52 -6.61
N ASN A 39 -15.16 -14.23 -5.44
CA ASN A 39 -15.05 -12.92 -4.81
C ASN A 39 -13.59 -12.56 -4.50
N MET A 40 -12.82 -13.49 -3.94
CA MET A 40 -11.39 -13.27 -3.64
C MET A 40 -10.56 -13.03 -4.89
N CYS A 41 -10.82 -13.74 -5.99
CA CYS A 41 -10.14 -13.50 -7.26
C CYS A 41 -10.46 -12.10 -7.80
N PHE A 42 -11.72 -11.69 -7.71
CA PHE A 42 -12.15 -10.36 -8.14
C PHE A 42 -11.53 -9.26 -7.27
N ASP A 43 -11.52 -9.43 -5.95
CA ASP A 43 -10.91 -8.49 -5.01
C ASP A 43 -9.41 -8.35 -5.24
N LEU A 44 -8.68 -9.47 -5.43
CA LEU A 44 -7.24 -9.45 -5.74
C LEU A 44 -6.95 -8.71 -7.06
N TRP A 45 -7.75 -8.97 -8.09
CA TRP A 45 -7.59 -8.34 -9.39
C TRP A 45 -7.86 -6.83 -9.32
N MET A 46 -9.02 -6.44 -8.78
CA MET A 46 -9.41 -5.03 -8.66
C MET A 46 -8.45 -4.25 -7.77
N SER A 47 -8.12 -4.79 -6.59
CA SER A 47 -7.22 -4.14 -5.63
C SER A 47 -5.82 -3.98 -6.21
N GLY A 48 -5.28 -5.00 -6.89
CA GLY A 48 -3.94 -4.97 -7.46
C GLY A 48 -3.83 -4.09 -8.71
N GLN A 49 -4.86 -4.06 -9.56
CA GLN A 49 -4.81 -3.36 -10.83
C GLN A 49 -4.82 -1.84 -10.66
N GLU A 50 -5.86 -1.29 -10.05
CA GLU A 50 -6.06 0.17 -9.98
C GLU A 50 -4.97 0.83 -9.14
N THR A 51 -4.65 0.24 -7.98
CA THR A 51 -3.67 0.83 -7.06
C THR A 51 -2.26 0.85 -7.66
N THR A 52 -1.79 -0.27 -8.19
CA THR A 52 -0.45 -0.38 -8.77
C THR A 52 -0.31 0.50 -10.00
N ASN A 53 -1.31 0.52 -10.89
CA ASN A 53 -1.26 1.33 -12.12
C ASN A 53 -1.20 2.84 -11.79
N ASN A 54 -2.01 3.28 -10.83
CA ASN A 54 -2.01 4.68 -10.43
C ASN A 54 -0.69 5.09 -9.74
N THR A 55 -0.14 4.24 -8.87
CA THR A 55 1.18 4.47 -8.25
C THR A 55 2.30 4.57 -9.29
N ILE A 56 2.33 3.66 -10.27
CA ILE A 56 3.36 3.71 -11.33
C ILE A 56 3.21 4.99 -12.17
N SER A 57 1.98 5.36 -12.53
CA SER A 57 1.70 6.58 -13.30
C SER A 57 2.18 7.83 -12.58
N TRP A 58 1.87 7.96 -11.28
CA TRP A 58 2.42 9.05 -10.44
C TRP A 58 3.94 8.98 -10.34
N GLY A 59 4.52 7.78 -10.23
CA GLY A 59 5.97 7.59 -10.22
C GLY A 59 6.65 8.15 -11.46
N VAL A 60 6.10 7.87 -12.64
CA VAL A 60 6.60 8.43 -13.92
C VAL A 60 6.49 9.96 -13.90
N ILE A 61 5.34 10.51 -13.51
CA ILE A 61 5.13 11.97 -13.44
C ILE A 61 6.15 12.63 -12.50
N HIS A 62 6.34 12.09 -11.30
CA HIS A 62 7.27 12.65 -10.33
C HIS A 62 8.72 12.57 -10.79
N LEU A 63 9.13 11.48 -11.43
CA LEU A 63 10.48 11.36 -12.01
C LEU A 63 10.70 12.33 -13.17
N MET A 64 9.70 12.54 -14.04
CA MET A 64 9.77 13.53 -15.12
C MET A 64 9.92 14.96 -14.58
N LEU A 65 9.25 15.27 -13.47
CA LEU A 65 9.36 16.58 -12.80
C LEU A 65 10.67 16.74 -12.02
N ALA A 66 11.27 15.64 -11.57
CA ALA A 66 12.47 15.62 -10.73
C ALA A 66 13.66 14.95 -11.43
N GLN A 67 14.12 15.57 -12.53
CA GLN A 67 15.19 15.01 -13.38
C GLN A 67 16.49 14.72 -12.60
N SER A 68 16.81 15.48 -11.56
CA SER A 68 17.97 15.23 -10.70
C SER A 68 17.84 13.94 -9.89
N ALA A 69 16.67 13.66 -9.34
CA ALA A 69 16.38 12.41 -8.65
C ALA A 69 16.38 11.23 -9.62
N GLN A 70 15.81 11.40 -10.82
CA GLN A 70 15.86 10.39 -11.87
C GLN A 70 17.30 10.04 -12.27
N ALA A 71 18.16 11.04 -12.50
CA ALA A 71 19.56 10.81 -12.86
C ALA A 71 20.33 10.09 -11.75
N ARG A 72 20.09 10.44 -10.48
CA ARG A 72 20.72 9.76 -9.33
C ARG A 72 20.24 8.32 -9.17
N LEU A 73 18.96 8.07 -9.40
CA LEU A 73 18.38 6.71 -9.40
C LEU A 73 19.03 5.85 -10.50
N GLN A 74 19.17 6.40 -11.72
CA GLN A 74 19.85 5.70 -12.81
C GLN A 74 21.32 5.42 -12.48
N ALA A 75 22.05 6.39 -11.91
CA ALA A 75 23.44 6.18 -11.52
C ALA A 75 23.62 5.08 -10.46
N GLU A 76 22.69 4.95 -9.50
CA GLU A 76 22.71 3.84 -8.53
C GLU A 76 22.49 2.50 -9.23
N LEU A 77 21.49 2.41 -10.10
CA LEU A 77 21.19 1.19 -10.86
C LEU A 77 22.38 0.78 -11.75
N ASP A 78 22.97 1.72 -12.47
CA ASP A 78 24.13 1.46 -13.34
C ASP A 78 25.36 1.02 -12.54
N SER A 79 25.56 1.59 -11.34
CA SER A 79 26.69 1.23 -10.47
C SER A 79 26.54 -0.14 -9.81
N VAL A 80 25.32 -0.54 -9.42
CA VAL A 80 25.08 -1.76 -8.64
C VAL A 80 24.78 -2.96 -9.54
N ILE A 81 24.01 -2.73 -10.62
CA ILE A 81 23.52 -3.79 -11.52
C ILE A 81 24.29 -3.77 -12.84
N GLY A 82 24.57 -2.56 -13.35
CA GLY A 82 25.07 -2.35 -14.70
C GLY A 82 24.04 -2.71 -15.77
N SER A 83 24.49 -2.81 -17.03
CA SER A 83 23.60 -3.04 -18.18
C SER A 83 23.55 -4.50 -18.67
N ASN A 84 24.17 -5.43 -17.94
CA ASN A 84 24.41 -6.79 -18.42
C ASN A 84 23.32 -7.80 -18.01
N ARG A 85 22.40 -7.42 -17.13
CA ARG A 85 21.31 -8.29 -16.66
C ARG A 85 20.09 -7.48 -16.22
N MET A 86 18.95 -8.17 -16.12
CA MET A 86 17.73 -7.61 -15.54
C MET A 86 17.84 -7.46 -14.01
N ILE A 87 17.08 -6.51 -13.48
CA ILE A 87 16.90 -6.28 -12.05
C ILE A 87 16.12 -7.45 -11.44
N VAL A 88 16.56 -7.94 -10.27
CA VAL A 88 15.88 -8.99 -9.50
C VAL A 88 15.61 -8.52 -8.07
N MET A 89 14.74 -9.24 -7.34
CA MET A 89 14.34 -8.81 -5.99
C MET A 89 15.48 -8.86 -4.97
N GLU A 90 16.48 -9.72 -5.21
CA GLU A 90 17.69 -9.86 -4.41
C GLU A 90 18.59 -8.62 -4.46
N ASP A 91 18.43 -7.76 -5.48
CA ASP A 91 19.19 -6.51 -5.60
C ASP A 91 18.70 -5.44 -4.62
N ARG A 92 17.47 -5.55 -4.12
CA ARG A 92 16.79 -4.53 -3.32
C ARG A 92 17.62 -3.99 -2.13
N PRO A 93 18.31 -4.83 -1.31
CA PRO A 93 19.13 -4.33 -0.21
C PRO A 93 20.30 -3.45 -0.66
N SER A 94 20.76 -3.62 -1.90
CA SER A 94 21.87 -2.88 -2.50
C SER A 94 21.42 -1.60 -3.23
N LEU A 95 20.11 -1.31 -3.24
CA LEU A 95 19.52 -0.15 -3.91
C LEU A 95 18.80 0.80 -2.93
N PRO A 96 19.50 1.34 -1.92
CA PRO A 96 18.88 2.16 -0.89
C PRO A 96 18.24 3.44 -1.44
N TYR A 97 18.83 4.09 -2.44
CA TYR A 97 18.27 5.31 -3.03
C TYR A 97 17.03 5.02 -3.87
N THR A 98 17.05 3.96 -4.68
CA THR A 98 15.89 3.50 -5.44
C THR A 98 14.73 3.14 -4.51
N CYS A 99 15.00 2.45 -3.41
CA CYS A 99 13.99 2.17 -2.37
C CYS A 99 13.42 3.46 -1.76
N ALA A 100 14.27 4.44 -1.47
CA ALA A 100 13.84 5.74 -0.96
C ALA A 100 12.93 6.49 -1.96
N VAL A 101 13.30 6.48 -3.25
CA VAL A 101 12.49 7.11 -4.32
C VAL A 101 11.13 6.43 -4.46
N VAL A 102 11.07 5.09 -4.46
CA VAL A 102 9.79 4.35 -4.53
C VAL A 102 8.89 4.68 -3.34
N ASN A 103 9.45 4.71 -2.13
CA ASN A 103 8.71 5.08 -0.93
C ASN A 103 8.20 6.53 -1.00
N GLU A 104 9.01 7.46 -1.51
CA GLU A 104 8.61 8.86 -1.65
C GLU A 104 7.52 9.04 -2.72
N ILE A 105 7.58 8.27 -3.82
CA ILE A 105 6.50 8.22 -4.81
C ILE A 105 5.20 7.75 -4.15
N GLN A 106 5.23 6.69 -3.33
CA GLN A 106 4.02 6.24 -2.63
C GLN A 106 3.48 7.31 -1.66
N ARG A 107 4.38 8.01 -0.95
CA ARG A 107 4.02 9.11 -0.03
C ARG A 107 3.34 10.26 -0.76
N MET A 108 3.90 10.71 -1.89
CA MET A 108 3.39 11.83 -2.68
C MET A 108 2.14 11.47 -3.48
N ALA A 109 2.10 10.30 -4.10
CA ALA A 109 0.98 9.84 -4.90
C ALA A 109 -0.28 9.67 -4.04
N ASN A 110 -0.11 9.20 -2.79
CA ASN A 110 -1.15 9.04 -1.78
C ASN A 110 -2.52 8.63 -2.35
N ILE A 111 -2.50 7.56 -3.14
CA ILE A 111 -3.63 7.13 -3.97
C ILE A 111 -4.82 6.64 -3.14
N PHE A 112 -4.63 6.42 -1.83
CA PHE A 112 -5.66 5.95 -0.90
C PHE A 112 -5.61 6.78 0.39
N PHE A 113 -6.37 7.88 0.41
CA PHE A 113 -6.29 8.87 1.48
C PHE A 113 -7.02 8.48 2.77
N PHE A 114 -7.93 7.50 2.73
CA PHE A 114 -8.69 7.05 3.88
C PHE A 114 -9.07 5.57 3.80
N VAL A 115 -9.15 4.89 4.95
CA VAL A 115 -9.70 3.53 5.05
C VAL A 115 -10.82 3.55 6.07
N LEU A 116 -12.05 3.20 5.70
CA LEU A 116 -13.15 3.12 6.66
C LEU A 116 -12.97 1.90 7.58
N LYS A 117 -13.05 2.13 8.88
CA LYS A 117 -13.06 1.10 9.93
C LYS A 117 -14.30 1.25 10.81
N THR A 118 -14.66 0.18 11.52
CA THR A 118 -15.75 0.21 12.50
C THR A 118 -15.25 -0.37 13.81
N ALA A 119 -15.49 0.33 14.92
CA ALA A 119 -15.10 -0.13 16.24
C ALA A 119 -15.86 -1.41 16.61
N THR A 120 -15.14 -2.50 16.86
CA THR A 120 -15.73 -3.81 17.22
C THR A 120 -16.11 -3.90 18.71
N LYS A 121 -15.52 -3.03 19.54
CA LYS A 121 -15.76 -2.89 20.97
C LYS A 121 -15.58 -1.42 21.37
N ASP A 122 -16.08 -1.08 22.56
CA ASP A 122 -15.80 0.20 23.17
C ASP A 122 -14.29 0.34 23.42
N GLY A 123 -13.77 1.54 23.19
CA GLY A 123 -12.35 1.84 23.34
C GLY A 123 -12.13 3.32 23.57
N GLU A 124 -10.86 3.68 23.74
CA GLU A 124 -10.45 5.06 23.93
C GLU A 124 -9.22 5.34 23.07
N ILE A 125 -9.20 6.49 22.40
CA ILE A 125 -8.04 6.99 21.64
C ILE A 125 -7.76 8.39 22.14
N ARG A 126 -6.59 8.61 22.76
CA ARG A 126 -6.17 9.92 23.32
C ARG A 126 -7.27 10.61 24.13
N GLY A 127 -7.82 9.93 25.14
CA GLY A 127 -8.90 10.47 25.98
C GLY A 127 -10.29 10.47 25.35
N HIS A 128 -10.43 10.19 24.05
CA HIS A 128 -11.72 10.18 23.36
C HIS A 128 -12.34 8.79 23.39
N LYS A 129 -13.50 8.67 24.04
CA LYS A 129 -14.26 7.42 24.11
C LYS A 129 -14.94 7.12 22.79
N ILE A 130 -14.61 5.98 22.20
CA ILE A 130 -15.19 5.46 20.96
C ILE A 130 -16.08 4.29 21.32
N LYS A 131 -17.36 4.37 20.96
CA LYS A 131 -18.31 3.29 21.21
C LYS A 131 -18.21 2.22 20.12
N LYS A 132 -18.56 0.99 20.47
CA LYS A 132 -18.79 -0.09 19.51
C LYS A 132 -19.76 0.37 18.43
N GLY A 133 -19.44 0.07 17.18
CA GLY A 133 -20.21 0.45 16.00
C GLY A 133 -19.88 1.83 15.44
N THR A 134 -19.05 2.65 16.13
CA THR A 134 -18.60 3.93 15.57
C THR A 134 -17.70 3.70 14.36
N ALA A 135 -18.02 4.37 13.25
CA ALA A 135 -17.17 4.46 12.08
C ALA A 135 -15.95 5.35 12.38
N VAL A 136 -14.76 4.87 12.04
CA VAL A 136 -13.48 5.55 12.25
C VAL A 136 -12.78 5.65 10.90
N VAL A 137 -12.32 6.84 10.57
CA VAL A 137 -11.64 7.14 9.31
C VAL A 137 -10.21 7.61 9.62
N PRO A 138 -9.21 6.71 9.65
CA PRO A 138 -7.80 7.10 9.62
C PRO A 138 -7.51 7.90 8.36
N MET A 139 -7.09 9.16 8.55
CA MET A 139 -6.65 10.05 7.47
C MET A 139 -5.17 9.81 7.20
N ILE A 140 -4.88 8.88 6.29
CA ILE A 140 -3.51 8.50 5.91
C ILE A 140 -2.75 9.72 5.35
N TYR A 141 -3.45 10.57 4.60
CA TYR A 141 -2.89 11.82 4.05
C TYR A 141 -2.18 12.67 5.10
N LEU A 142 -2.82 12.89 6.26
CA LEU A 142 -2.27 13.79 7.28
C LEU A 142 -0.96 13.27 7.86
N VAL A 143 -0.85 11.95 8.03
CA VAL A 143 0.38 11.31 8.54
C VAL A 143 1.49 11.35 7.50
N LEU A 144 1.16 11.16 6.22
CA LEU A 144 2.15 11.18 5.14
C LEU A 144 2.65 12.60 4.80
N ASP A 145 1.86 13.63 5.07
CA ASP A 145 2.20 15.04 4.80
C ASP A 145 2.91 15.70 6.00
N ASP A 146 2.56 15.30 7.23
CA ASP A 146 3.08 15.88 8.48
C ASP A 146 4.62 15.91 8.54
N GLU A 147 5.17 17.12 8.69
CA GLU A 147 6.61 17.38 8.76
C GLU A 147 7.25 16.92 10.08
N THR A 148 6.44 16.77 11.14
CA THR A 148 6.91 16.31 12.46
C THR A 148 7.03 14.80 12.55
N CYS A 149 6.41 14.06 11.63
CA CYS A 149 6.50 12.61 11.53
C CYS A 149 7.85 12.16 10.94
N THR A 150 8.83 11.97 11.81
CA THR A 150 10.23 11.58 11.49
C THR A 150 10.39 10.17 10.90
N TRP A 151 9.33 9.35 10.88
CA TRP A 151 9.32 8.02 10.25
C TRP A 151 9.17 8.06 8.72
N THR A 152 8.87 9.23 8.15
CA THR A 152 8.85 9.41 6.69
C THR A 152 10.30 9.47 6.17
N VAL A 153 10.54 8.87 5.00
CA VAL A 153 11.81 8.88 4.26
C VAL A 153 12.52 10.22 4.43
N ASP A 154 13.83 10.22 4.67
CA ASP A 154 14.62 11.45 4.78
C ASP A 154 14.31 12.38 3.58
N ARG A 155 13.49 13.41 3.86
CA ARG A 155 12.96 14.34 2.85
C ARG A 155 14.08 15.18 2.22
N SER A 156 15.29 15.16 2.79
CA SER A 156 16.47 15.80 2.20
C SER A 156 17.04 15.02 1.01
N LEU A 157 16.76 13.70 0.91
CA LEU A 157 17.27 12.84 -0.16
C LEU A 157 16.47 12.94 -1.47
N VAL A 158 15.17 13.28 -1.39
CA VAL A 158 14.25 13.37 -2.53
C VAL A 158 13.27 14.54 -2.32
N ARG A 159 13.75 15.79 -2.42
CA ARG A 159 12.87 16.97 -2.32
C ARG A 159 12.27 17.31 -3.68
N VAL A 160 11.03 16.88 -3.94
CA VAL A 160 10.23 17.31 -5.11
C VAL A 160 9.11 18.22 -4.62
N ARG A 161 9.29 19.54 -4.75
CA ARG A 161 8.21 20.52 -4.45
C ARG A 161 7.34 20.68 -5.69
N VAL A 162 6.11 20.16 -5.65
CA VAL A 162 5.06 20.47 -6.61
C VAL A 162 4.12 21.49 -5.96
N PRO A 163 3.88 22.69 -6.53
CA PRO A 163 2.96 23.65 -5.95
C PRO A 163 1.51 23.18 -6.19
N VAL A 164 0.75 22.94 -5.12
CA VAL A 164 -0.69 22.64 -5.17
C VAL A 164 -1.43 23.78 -4.47
N GLY A 165 -2.30 24.48 -5.19
CA GLY A 165 -3.24 25.45 -4.63
C GLY A 165 -4.57 24.77 -4.31
N TYR A 166 -5.13 25.01 -3.12
CA TYR A 166 -6.42 24.44 -2.73
C TYR A 166 -7.27 25.46 -1.94
N GLU A 167 -8.52 25.69 -2.38
CA GLU A 167 -9.55 26.49 -1.69
C GLU A 167 -10.49 25.59 -0.88
N LYS A 168 -10.85 26.03 0.34
CA LYS A 168 -11.66 25.26 1.31
C LYS A 168 -13.17 25.51 1.14
N GLY A 169 -13.96 24.44 1.01
CA GLY A 169 -15.42 24.48 1.18
C GLY A 169 -16.03 23.12 1.55
N GLY A 170 -16.61 23.02 2.76
CA GLY A 170 -17.78 22.17 3.07
C GLY A 170 -17.59 20.74 3.61
N GLY A 171 -17.69 20.59 4.93
CA GLY A 171 -18.52 19.53 5.55
C GLY A 171 -18.00 18.09 5.64
N VAL A 172 -16.89 17.85 6.36
CA VAL A 172 -16.54 16.54 6.93
C VAL A 172 -16.00 16.76 8.34
N ILE A 173 -16.51 16.06 9.35
CA ILE A 173 -15.88 16.04 10.69
C ILE A 173 -14.64 15.16 10.57
N VAL A 174 -13.50 15.82 10.44
CA VAL A 174 -12.17 15.21 10.42
C VAL A 174 -11.70 15.10 11.87
N ILE A 175 -11.47 13.90 12.37
CA ILE A 175 -10.74 13.72 13.63
C ILE A 175 -9.26 13.84 13.29
N THR A 176 -8.76 15.08 13.26
CA THR A 176 -7.34 15.41 13.19
C THR A 176 -6.92 15.83 14.58
N TYR A 177 -6.06 15.09 15.28
CA TYR A 177 -5.31 15.69 16.39
C TYR A 177 -3.91 15.09 16.50
N PHE A 178 -2.94 15.99 16.52
CA PHE A 178 -1.59 15.87 17.07
C PHE A 178 -1.60 16.58 18.44
N GLU A 179 -0.90 16.04 19.43
CA GLU A 179 -0.50 16.79 20.62
C GLU A 179 0.90 17.37 20.35
N GLU A 180 1.07 18.67 20.55
CA GLU A 180 2.34 19.24 20.98
C GLU A 180 2.47 18.94 22.48
N GLU A 181 3.54 18.25 22.89
CA GLU A 181 3.99 18.30 24.29
C GLU A 181 4.95 19.50 24.43
N ASP A 182 4.68 20.32 25.45
CA ASP A 182 5.52 21.45 25.90
C ASP A 182 6.94 21.03 26.34
#